data_AF-A0A9D8E4M7-F1
#
_entry.id   AF-A0A9D8E4M7-F1
#
_cell.length_a   1.000
_cell.length_b   1.000
_cell.length_c   1.000
_cell.angle_alpha   90.00
_cell.angle_beta   90.00
_cell.angle_gamma   90.00
#
_symmetry.space_group_name_H-M   'P 1'
#
loop_
_entity.id
_entity.type
_entity.pdbx_description
1 polymer ?
#
loop_
_entity_poly.entity_id
_entity_poly.type
_entity_poly.pdbx_seq_one_letter_code
_entity_poly.pdbx_strand_id
1 'polypeptide(L)' 'MDERAKWLSADGIKDARAQLPILYVEALPVRTNAAGKVVEIGLLLRAMPDGSISRALVSGRVLHGELVRDALIR' A
#
# COMPACT_ATOMS: atom_id res chain seq x y z
N MET A 1 14.76 19.50 7.77
CA MET A 1 13.32 19.67 7.54
C MET A 1 12.69 18.30 7.69
N ASP A 2 12.61 17.88 8.94
CA ASP A 2 12.12 16.59 9.43
C ASP A 2 10.74 16.84 10.07
N GLU A 3 9.95 15.81 10.34
CA GLU A 3 8.61 15.83 10.98
C GLU A 3 7.34 15.88 10.09
N ARG A 4 7.25 15.03 9.06
CA ARG A 4 5.93 14.41 8.79
C ARG A 4 5.87 13.08 9.53
N ALA A 5 5.64 13.20 10.84
CA ALA A 5 5.38 12.16 11.84
C ALA A 5 5.54 10.71 11.36
N LYS A 6 6.64 10.05 11.76
CA LYS A 6 6.75 8.58 11.76
C LYS A 6 5.59 8.02 12.61
N TRP A 7 4.47 7.69 11.97
CA TRP A 7 3.39 6.94 12.61
C TRP A 7 3.96 5.62 13.13
N LEU A 8 3.99 5.46 14.45
CA LEU A 8 4.50 4.31 15.22
C LEU A 8 5.90 3.80 14.79
N SER A 9 6.74 3.46 15.76
CA SER A 9 7.96 2.70 15.47
C SER A 9 7.59 1.34 14.85
N ALA A 10 8.57 0.64 14.26
CA ALA A 10 8.33 -0.72 13.74
C ALA A 10 7.74 -1.65 14.82
N ASP A 11 8.23 -1.55 16.07
CA ASP A 11 7.70 -2.27 17.21
C ASP A 11 6.29 -1.81 17.58
N GLY A 12 6.04 -0.50 17.61
CA GLY A 12 4.70 0.04 17.85
C GLY A 12 3.67 -0.43 16.82
N ILE A 13 4.07 -0.57 15.55
CA ILE A 13 3.21 -1.13 14.49
C ILE A 13 2.93 -2.62 14.77
N LYS A 14 3.95 -3.39 15.15
CA LYS A 14 3.80 -4.81 15.48
C LYS A 14 2.82 -5.00 16.64
N ASP A 15 2.96 -4.20 17.69
CA ASP A 15 2.09 -4.26 18.86
C ASP A 15 0.66 -3.83 18.54
N ALA A 16 0.50 -2.80 17.70
CA ALA A 16 -0.82 -2.37 17.23
C ALA A 16 -1.50 -3.48 16.43
N ARG A 17 -0.81 -4.15 15.50
CA ARG A 17 -1.40 -5.27 14.73
C ARG A 17 -1.93 -6.41 15.60
N ALA A 18 -1.35 -6.62 16.78
CA ALA A 18 -1.80 -7.64 17.71
C ALA A 18 -3.09 -7.25 18.46
N GLN A 19 -3.41 -5.95 18.52
CA GLN A 19 -4.49 -5.41 19.34
C GLN A 19 -5.65 -4.84 18.52
N LEU A 20 -5.37 -4.33 17.31
CA LEU A 20 -6.36 -3.65 16.48
C LEU A 20 -6.11 -3.89 14.98
N PRO A 21 -7.18 -3.88 14.16
CA PRO A 21 -7.03 -3.88 12.72
C PRO A 21 -6.40 -2.57 12.24
N ILE A 22 -5.38 -2.67 11.39
CA ILE A 22 -4.76 -1.50 10.74
C ILE A 22 -5.42 -1.29 9.38
N LEU A 23 -5.78 -0.05 9.06
CA LEU A 23 -6.38 0.30 7.77
C LEU A 23 -5.33 0.28 6.65
N TYR A 24 -5.67 -0.43 5.58
CA TYR A 24 -4.86 -0.56 4.36
C TYR A 24 -5.67 -0.14 3.14
N VAL A 25 -4.95 0.36 2.14
CA VAL A 25 -5.43 0.52 0.77
C VAL A 25 -4.66 -0.40 -0.16
N GLU A 26 -5.35 -0.88 -1.18
CA GLU A 26 -4.78 -1.64 -2.28
C GLU A 26 -5.29 -1.01 -3.58
N ALA A 27 -4.37 -0.45 -4.35
CA ALA A 27 -4.68 0.15 -5.64
C ALA A 27 -4.43 -0.88 -6.74
N LEU A 28 -5.43 -1.04 -7.62
CA LEU A 28 -5.35 -1.84 -8.84
C LEU A 28 -4.94 -0.94 -10.02
N PRO A 29 -3.67 -0.90 -10.43
CA PRO A 29 -3.25 -0.07 -11.54
C PRO A 29 -3.73 -0.71 -12.84
N VAL A 30 -4.49 0.04 -13.64
CA VAL A 30 -5.07 -0.45 -14.89
C VAL A 30 -4.72 0.45 -16.06
N ARG A 31 -4.50 -0.16 -17.23
CA ARG A 31 -4.58 0.55 -18.50
C ARG A 31 -5.98 0.35 -19.06
N THR A 32 -6.59 1.43 -19.51
CA THR A 32 -7.89 1.39 -20.20
C THR A 32 -7.73 1.73 -21.68
N ASN A 33 -8.62 1.21 -22.52
CA ASN A 33 -8.75 1.68 -23.90
C ASN A 33 -9.59 2.98 -23.99
N ALA A 34 -9.83 3.48 -25.20
CA ALA A 34 -10.59 4.72 -25.43
C ALA A 34 -12.06 4.67 -24.93
N ALA A 35 -12.62 3.47 -24.79
CA ALA A 35 -13.97 3.27 -24.23
C ALA A 35 -13.97 3.11 -22.69
N GLY A 36 -12.83 3.29 -22.02
CA GLY A 36 -12.70 3.11 -20.57
C GLY A 36 -12.65 1.65 -20.11
N LYS A 37 -12.63 0.67 -21.02
CA LYS A 37 -12.51 -0.75 -20.66
C LYS A 37 -11.09 -1.07 -20.25
N VAL A 38 -10.91 -1.75 -19.12
CA VAL A 38 -9.61 -2.27 -18.67
C VAL A 38 -9.07 -3.27 -19.69
N VAL A 39 -7.83 -3.05 -20.12
CA VAL A 39 -7.11 -3.92 -21.07
C VAL A 39 -5.88 -4.56 -20.46
N GLU A 40 -5.27 -3.93 -19.44
CA GLU A 40 -4.10 -4.46 -18.74
C GLU A 40 -4.16 -4.11 -17.26
N ILE A 41 -3.57 -4.96 -16.42
CA ILE A 41 -3.37 -4.72 -14.99
C ILE A 41 -1.86 -4.68 -14.73
N GLY A 42 -1.39 -3.60 -14.13
CA GLY A 42 0.00 -3.43 -13.71
C GLY A 42 0.23 -4.10 -12.36
N LEU A 43 1.18 -5.03 -12.31
CA LEU A 43 1.61 -5.68 -11.07
C LEU A 43 3.09 -5.34 -10.81
N LEU A 44 3.44 -5.10 -9.55
CA LEU A 44 4.81 -4.94 -9.12
C LEU A 44 5.47 -6.31 -9.00
N LEU A 45 6.70 -6.44 -9.51
CA LEU A 45 7.54 -7.60 -9.20
C LEU A 45 8.25 -7.38 -7.86
N ARG A 46 8.22 -8.38 -7.00
CA ARG A 46 8.82 -8.33 -5.67
C ARG A 46 9.62 -9.61 -5.39
N ALA A 47 10.87 -9.45 -5.00
CA ALA A 47 11.66 -10.54 -4.43
C ALA A 47 11.20 -10.82 -3.00
N MET A 48 11.06 -12.10 -2.67
CA MET A 48 10.65 -12.58 -1.36
C MET A 48 11.88 -13.06 -0.56
N PRO A 49 11.81 -13.10 0.79
CA PRO A 49 12.93 -13.54 1.62
C PRO A 49 13.41 -14.97 1.35
N ASP A 50 12.54 -15.82 0.80
CA ASP A 50 12.83 -17.20 0.41
C ASP A 50 13.49 -17.31 -0.99
N GLY A 51 13.79 -16.19 -1.64
CA GLY A 51 14.38 -16.13 -2.98
C GLY A 51 13.38 -16.26 -4.13
N SER A 52 12.09 -16.45 -3.84
CA SER A 52 11.05 -16.47 -4.86
C SER A 52 10.73 -15.06 -5.40
N ILE A 53 10.19 -14.98 -6.61
CA ILE A 53 9.63 -13.74 -7.16
C ILE A 53 8.11 -13.83 -7.07
N SER A 54 7.52 -12.83 -6.42
CA SER A 54 6.08 -12.65 -6.33
C SER A 54 5.62 -11.43 -7.13
N ARG A 55 4.31 -11.36 -7.37
CA ARG A 55 3.63 -10.20 -7.93
C ARG A 55 2.77 -9.56 -6.85
N ALA A 56 2.74 -8.24 -6.79
CA ALA A 56 1.97 -7.50 -5.80
C ALA A 56 1.23 -6.33 -6.44
N LEU A 57 0.09 -5.95 -5.85
CA LEU A 57 -0.53 -4.67 -6.11
C LEU A 57 0.19 -3.54 -5.37
N VAL A 58 -0.18 -2.30 -5.69
CA VAL A 58 0.32 -1.13 -4.97
C VAL A 58 -0.49 -1.03 -3.68
N SER A 59 0.10 -1.51 -2.59
CA SER A 59 -0.58 -1.60 -1.30
C SER A 59 0.16 -0.82 -0.23
N GLY A 60 -0.59 -0.19 0.68
CA GLY A 60 -0.04 0.68 1.71
C GLY A 60 -0.98 0.88 2.88
N ARG A 61 -0.41 1.24 4.04
CA ARG A 61 -1.20 1.62 5.22
C ARG A 61 -1.69 3.06 5.09
N VAL A 62 -2.87 3.34 5.64
CA VAL A 62 -3.42 4.70 5.79
C VAL A 62 -2.96 5.26 7.13
N LEU A 63 -2.19 6.35 7.12
CA LEU A 63 -1.65 6.96 8.33
C LEU A 63 -2.76 7.56 9.21
N HIS A 64 -2.52 7.65 10.52
CA HIS A 64 -3.47 8.32 11.41
C HIS A 64 -3.67 9.78 10.99
N GLY A 65 -4.93 10.18 10.76
CA GLY A 65 -5.28 11.51 10.26
C GLY A 65 -5.09 11.72 8.75
N GLU A 66 -4.61 10.70 8.01
CA GLU A 66 -4.51 10.72 6.55
C GLU A 66 -5.87 10.39 5.92
N LEU A 67 -6.27 11.12 4.89
CA LEU A 67 -7.43 10.74 4.09
C LEU A 67 -7.07 9.52 3.24
N VAL A 68 -8.02 8.61 3.06
CA VAL A 68 -7.84 7.40 2.22
C VAL A 68 -7.37 7.76 0.80
N ARG A 69 -7.86 8.86 0.24
CA ARG A 69 -7.45 9.34 -1.10
C ARG A 69 -6.01 9.82 -1.15
N ASP A 70 -5.51 10.40 -0.05
CA ASP A 70 -4.13 10.89 0.03
C ASP A 70 -3.18 9.71 0.18
N ALA A 71 -3.59 8.68 0.93
CA ALA A 71 -2.89 7.40 1.04
C ALA A 71 -2.75 6.67 -0.30
N LEU A 72 -3.69 6.86 -1.24
CA LEU A 72 -3.62 6.30 -2.60
C LEU A 72 -2.66 7.09 -3.52
N ILE A 73 -2.41 8.36 -3.24
CA ILE A 73 -1.57 9.25 -4.08
C ILE A 73 -0.08 9.18 -3.68
N ARG A 74 0.20 8.89 -2.41
CA ARG A 74 1.55 8.79 -1.83
C ARG A 74 2.30 7.52 -2.22
#